data_AF-A0A6A3UNE5-F1
#
_entry.id   AF-A0A6A3UNE5-F1
#
_cell.length_a   1.000
_cell.length_b   1.000
_cell.length_c   1.000
_cell.angle_alpha   90.00
_cell.angle_beta   90.00
_cell.angle_gamma   90.00
#
_symmetry.space_group_name_H-M   'P 1'
#
loop_
_entity.id
_entity.type
_entity.pdbx_description
1 polymer ?
#
loop_
_entity_poly.entity_id
_entity_poly.type
_entity_poly.pdbx_seq_one_letter_code
_entity_poly.pdbx_strand_id
1 'polypeptide(L)'
;MEDSGSRLLARQDFPHLSDAHWATLEKMVSLLGVAAFAGFPKLPAELQRERVERFDKYESSLIAHVSAAAQEAARATMRAEGSRNEGRWSWGSRNHEWSSRGSHLQRQEE
;
A
#
# COMPACT_ATOMS: atom_id res chain seq x y z
N MET A 1 -28.32 -14.54 24.50
CA MET A 1 -27.36 -13.63 23.84
C MET A 1 -27.34 -14.07 22.38
N GLU A 2 -27.59 -13.14 21.46
CA GLU A 2 -28.18 -13.39 20.14
C GLU A 2 -27.38 -14.36 19.27
N ASP A 3 -27.96 -15.51 18.93
CA ASP A 3 -27.52 -16.41 17.84
C ASP A 3 -28.04 -15.92 16.46
N SER A 4 -28.49 -14.67 16.38
CA SER A 4 -29.22 -14.12 15.23
C SER A 4 -28.33 -13.37 14.23
N GLY A 5 -27.01 -13.59 14.22
CA GLY A 5 -26.05 -12.70 13.54
C GLY A 5 -25.30 -13.22 12.31
N SER A 6 -25.20 -14.54 12.05
CA SER A 6 -24.06 -15.04 11.23
C SER A 6 -24.36 -16.10 10.17
N ARG A 7 -25.56 -16.17 9.58
CA ARG A 7 -25.66 -16.72 8.22
C ARG A 7 -25.28 -15.64 7.20
N LEU A 8 -24.03 -15.17 7.32
CA LEU A 8 -23.27 -14.70 6.16
C LEU A 8 -23.37 -15.80 5.12
N LEU A 9 -23.70 -15.43 3.88
CA LEU A 9 -23.81 -16.29 2.69
C LEU A 9 -23.21 -17.69 2.92
N ALA A 10 -24.02 -18.76 2.85
CA ALA A 10 -23.47 -20.09 3.05
C ALA A 10 -22.83 -20.56 1.74
N ARG A 11 -21.70 -21.27 1.82
CA ARG A 11 -21.04 -21.88 0.64
C ARG A 11 -22.01 -22.69 -0.23
N GLN A 12 -22.99 -23.33 0.42
CA GLN A 12 -24.05 -24.12 -0.20
C GLN A 12 -25.00 -23.31 -1.09
N ASP A 13 -25.14 -22.00 -0.85
CA ASP A 13 -25.98 -21.10 -1.67
C ASP A 13 -25.32 -20.78 -3.02
N PHE A 14 -24.02 -21.09 -3.17
CA PHE A 14 -23.22 -20.73 -4.34
C PHE A 14 -22.43 -21.93 -4.90
N PRO A 15 -23.08 -23.05 -5.26
CA PRO A 15 -22.39 -24.24 -5.77
C PRO A 15 -21.63 -24.00 -7.08
N HIS A 16 -22.00 -22.96 -7.83
CA HIS A 16 -21.36 -22.54 -9.09
C HIS A 16 -20.06 -21.75 -8.90
N LEU A 17 -19.74 -21.30 -7.68
CA LEU A 17 -18.46 -20.67 -7.38
C LEU A 17 -17.41 -21.73 -7.05
N SER A 18 -16.18 -21.55 -7.53
CA SER A 18 -15.02 -22.32 -7.08
C SER A 18 -14.61 -21.83 -5.68
N ASP A 19 -13.72 -22.57 -5.00
CA ASP A 19 -13.25 -22.17 -3.67
C ASP A 19 -12.46 -20.86 -3.70
N ALA A 20 -11.72 -20.60 -4.79
CA ALA A 20 -11.07 -19.31 -5.00
C ALA A 20 -12.09 -18.17 -5.12
N HIS A 21 -13.13 -18.35 -5.94
CA HIS A 21 -14.21 -17.36 -6.07
C HIS A 21 -14.99 -17.18 -4.77
N TRP A 22 -15.14 -18.24 -3.98
CA TRP A 22 -15.77 -18.17 -2.66
C TRP A 22 -14.97 -17.29 -1.69
N ALA A 23 -13.66 -17.50 -1.58
CA ALA A 23 -12.79 -16.69 -0.74
C ALA A 23 -12.83 -15.20 -1.13
N THR A 24 -12.86 -14.90 -2.44
CA THR A 24 -13.03 -13.52 -2.93
C THR A 24 -14.39 -12.95 -2.53
N LEU A 25 -15.47 -13.72 -2.62
CA LEU A 25 -16.80 -13.28 -2.19
C LEU A 25 -16.86 -12.99 -0.68
N GLU A 26 -16.28 -13.84 0.16
CA GLU A 26 -16.19 -13.62 1.61
C GLU A 26 -15.45 -12.33 1.93
N LYS A 27 -14.37 -12.05 1.19
CA LYS A 27 -13.61 -10.81 1.30
C LYS A 27 -14.43 -9.59 0.89
N MET A 28 -15.16 -9.68 -0.22
CA MET A 28 -16.04 -8.61 -0.68
C MET A 28 -17.12 -8.27 0.38
N VAL A 29 -17.75 -9.29 0.96
CA VAL A 29 -18.76 -9.12 2.02
C VAL A 29 -18.14 -8.53 3.29
N SER A 30 -16.91 -8.94 3.63
CA SER A 30 -16.18 -8.41 4.79
C SER A 30 -15.80 -6.93 4.61
N LEU A 31 -15.49 -6.50 3.40
CA LEU A 31 -15.09 -5.12 3.09
C LEU A 31 -16.27 -4.15 2.96
N LEU A 32 -17.36 -4.59 2.33
CA LEU A 32 -18.51 -3.71 2.01
C LEU A 32 -19.70 -3.91 2.96
N GLY A 33 -19.69 -4.97 3.77
CA GLY A 33 -20.76 -5.33 4.69
C GLY A 33 -21.93 -6.08 4.03
N VAL A 34 -22.64 -6.86 4.84
CA VAL A 34 -23.75 -7.73 4.39
C VAL A 34 -24.90 -6.95 3.76
N ALA A 35 -25.20 -5.76 4.28
CA ALA A 35 -26.29 -4.92 3.79
C ALA A 35 -26.07 -4.50 2.32
N ALA A 36 -24.83 -4.19 1.93
CA ALA A 36 -24.48 -3.87 0.54
C ALA A 36 -24.62 -5.08 -0.40
N PHE A 37 -24.60 -6.30 0.16
CA PHE A 37 -24.71 -7.57 -0.56
C PHE A 37 -26.12 -8.17 -0.58
N ALA A 38 -27.13 -7.55 0.02
CA ALA A 38 -28.49 -8.11 0.11
C ALA A 38 -29.13 -8.44 -1.26
N GLY A 39 -28.74 -7.75 -2.32
CA GLY A 39 -29.20 -8.00 -3.69
C GLY A 39 -28.36 -9.03 -4.48
N PHE A 40 -27.16 -9.37 -4.00
CA PHE A 40 -26.21 -10.20 -4.72
C PHE A 40 -26.69 -11.66 -4.91
N PRO A 41 -27.22 -12.36 -3.89
CA PRO A 41 -27.71 -13.74 -4.06
C PRO A 41 -28.87 -13.88 -5.05
N LYS A 42 -29.57 -12.77 -5.34
CA LYS A 42 -30.70 -12.74 -6.29
C LYS A 42 -30.24 -12.59 -7.75
N LEU A 43 -28.96 -12.34 -7.99
CA LEU A 43 -28.41 -12.24 -9.33
C LEU A 43 -28.28 -13.63 -9.98
N PRO A 44 -28.40 -13.74 -11.30
CA PRO A 44 -28.00 -14.94 -12.05
C PRO A 44 -26.57 -15.38 -11.72
N ALA A 45 -26.34 -16.69 -11.68
CA ALA A 45 -25.04 -17.29 -11.34
C ALA A 45 -23.86 -16.72 -12.16
N GLU A 46 -24.06 -16.50 -13.46
CA GLU A 46 -23.06 -15.89 -14.34
C GLU A 46 -22.70 -14.46 -13.91
N LEU A 47 -23.70 -13.64 -13.58
CA LEU A 47 -23.47 -12.26 -13.13
C LEU A 47 -22.81 -12.22 -11.74
N GLN A 48 -23.12 -13.19 -10.86
CA GLN A 48 -22.43 -13.31 -9.58
C GLN A 48 -20.94 -13.62 -9.80
N ARG A 49 -20.64 -14.61 -10.64
CA ARG A 49 -19.26 -14.99 -10.96
C ARG A 49 -18.49 -13.84 -11.61
N GLU A 50 -19.07 -13.20 -12.62
CA GLU A 50 -18.47 -12.07 -13.32
C GLU A 50 -18.13 -10.92 -12.36
N ARG A 51 -19.00 -10.67 -11.38
CA ARG A 51 -18.78 -9.61 -10.39
C ARG A 51 -17.68 -9.96 -9.39
N VAL A 52 -17.59 -11.23 -8.98
CA VAL A 52 -16.48 -11.73 -8.15
C VAL A 52 -15.16 -11.66 -8.91
N GLU A 53 -15.12 -12.10 -10.16
CA GLU A 53 -13.92 -12.04 -11.01
C GLU A 53 -13.48 -10.60 -11.29
N ARG A 54 -14.42 -9.68 -11.53
CA ARG A 54 -14.09 -8.26 -11.68
C ARG A 54 -13.49 -7.69 -10.40
N PHE A 55 -14.03 -8.06 -9.24
CA PHE A 55 -13.50 -7.60 -7.97
C PHE A 55 -12.07 -8.12 -7.75
N ASP A 56 -11.83 -9.41 -8.01
CA ASP A 56 -10.49 -10.02 -7.90
C ASP A 56 -9.44 -9.30 -8.77
N LYS A 57 -9.80 -9.01 -10.02
CA LYS A 57 -8.96 -8.24 -10.95
C LYS A 57 -8.73 -6.81 -10.48
N TYR A 58 -9.79 -6.14 -10.03
CA TYR A 58 -9.71 -4.77 -9.52
C TYR A 58 -8.81 -4.72 -8.29
N GLU A 59 -8.96 -5.66 -7.36
CA GLU A 59 -8.14 -5.75 -6.17
C GLU A 59 -6.66 -5.96 -6.52
N SER A 60 -6.37 -6.92 -7.39
CA SER A 60 -4.99 -7.19 -7.83
C SER A 60 -4.35 -5.95 -8.47
N SER A 61 -5.09 -5.24 -9.31
CA SER A 61 -4.65 -3.98 -9.91
C SER A 61 -4.42 -2.90 -8.86
N LEU A 62 -5.35 -2.72 -7.92
CA LEU A 62 -5.26 -1.73 -6.86
C LEU A 62 -4.04 -1.96 -5.96
N ILE A 63 -3.78 -3.21 -5.56
CA ILE A 63 -2.60 -3.59 -4.78
C ILE A 63 -1.31 -3.27 -5.55
N ALA A 64 -1.26 -3.58 -6.84
CA ALA A 64 -0.09 -3.26 -7.67
C ALA A 64 0.16 -1.74 -7.74
N HIS A 65 -0.89 -0.94 -7.94
CA HIS A 65 -0.79 0.52 -7.98
C HIS A 65 -0.34 1.11 -6.64
N VAL A 66 -0.93 0.68 -5.53
CA VAL A 66 -0.55 1.14 -4.19
C VAL A 66 0.89 0.73 -3.85
N SER A 67 1.30 -0.49 -4.22
CA SER A 67 2.66 -0.97 -3.99
C SER A 67 3.69 -0.16 -4.79
N ALA A 68 3.39 0.15 -6.06
CA ALA A 68 4.25 0.99 -6.88
C ALA A 68 4.37 2.41 -6.32
N ALA A 69 3.25 2.99 -5.88
CA ALA A 69 3.25 4.31 -5.24
C ALA A 69 4.06 4.32 -3.94
N ALA A 70 3.91 3.29 -3.09
CA ALA A 70 4.68 3.15 -1.86
C ALA A 70 6.18 2.99 -2.15
N GLN A 71 6.55 2.24 -3.19
CA GLN A 71 7.94 2.07 -3.59
C GLN A 71 8.55 3.38 -4.09
N GLU A 72 7.82 4.18 -4.86
CA GLU A 72 8.32 5.48 -5.32
C GLU A 72 8.43 6.49 -4.16
N ALA A 73 7.49 6.48 -3.22
CA ALA A 73 7.60 7.27 -2.00
C ALA A 73 8.87 6.89 -1.20
N ALA A 74 9.14 5.61 -1.02
CA ALA A 74 10.36 5.13 -0.36
C ALA A 74 11.63 5.59 -1.11
N ARG A 75 11.64 5.55 -2.44
CA ARG A 75 12.75 6.07 -3.26
C ARG A 75 12.94 7.58 -3.10
N ALA A 76 11.85 8.34 -3.06
CA ALA A 76 11.91 9.78 -2.84
C ALA A 76 12.52 10.11 -1.46
N THR A 77 12.13 9.37 -0.42
CA THR A 77 12.71 9.51 0.92
C THR A 77 14.21 9.20 0.93
N MET A 78 14.64 8.10 0.32
CA MET A 78 16.08 7.77 0.23
C MET A 78 16.87 8.85 -0.53
N ARG A 79 16.31 9.43 -1.60
CA ARG A 79 16.96 10.54 -2.32
C ARG A 79 17.08 11.80 -1.45
N ALA A 80 16.05 12.11 -0.66
CA ALA A 80 16.05 13.25 0.25
C ALA A 80 17.05 13.08 1.41
N GLU A 81 17.21 11.86 1.92
CA GLU A 81 18.23 11.54 2.93
C GLU A 81 19.64 11.57 2.35
N GLY A 82 19.82 11.05 1.13
CA GLY A 82 21.08 11.15 0.39
C GLY A 82 21.51 12.60 0.19
N SER A 83 20.63 13.47 -0.29
CA SER A 83 20.95 14.89 -0.47
C SER A 83 21.16 15.65 0.83
N ARG A 84 20.41 15.31 1.90
CA ARG A 84 20.62 15.87 3.25
C ARG A 84 21.99 15.48 3.81
N ASN A 85 22.44 14.25 3.58
CA ASN A 85 23.76 13.80 4.00
C ASN A 85 24.87 14.42 3.12
N GLU A 86 24.68 14.51 1.80
CA GLU A 86 25.59 15.18 0.87
C GLU A 86 25.85 16.64 1.27
N GLY A 87 24.79 17.38 1.62
CA GLY A 87 24.90 18.73 2.14
C GLY A 87 25.70 18.80 3.44
N ARG A 88 25.48 17.86 4.38
CA ARG A 88 26.22 17.79 5.65
C ARG A 88 27.72 17.57 5.42
N TRP A 89 28.11 16.67 4.52
CA TRP A 89 29.52 16.45 4.17
C TRP A 89 30.13 17.68 3.48
N SER A 90 29.36 18.37 2.62
CA SER A 90 29.81 19.59 1.93
C SER A 90 30.03 20.79 2.87
N TRP A 91 29.24 20.93 3.95
CA TRP A 91 29.47 21.94 4.99
C TRP A 91 30.67 21.58 5.89
N GLY A 92 30.82 20.31 6.25
CA GLY A 92 31.94 19.81 7.07
C GLY A 92 33.30 20.00 6.37
N SER A 93 33.39 19.65 5.08
CA SER A 93 34.63 19.81 4.30
C SER A 93 35.01 21.27 4.07
N ARG A 94 34.02 22.14 3.81
CA ARG A 94 34.27 23.59 3.71
C ARG A 94 34.76 24.18 5.03
N ASN A 95 34.14 23.83 6.16
CA ASN A 95 34.60 24.32 7.47
C ASN A 95 36.03 23.89 7.80
N HIS A 96 36.44 22.68 7.43
CA HIS A 96 37.82 22.21 7.63
C HIS A 96 38.84 22.98 6.76
N GLU A 97 38.43 23.40 5.56
CA GLU A 97 39.25 24.23 4.66
C GLU A 97 39.40 25.67 5.17
N TRP A 98 38.31 26.29 5.63
CA TRP A 98 38.34 27.61 6.26
C TRP A 98 39.16 27.59 7.56
N SER A 99 39.04 26.53 8.37
CA SER A 99 39.84 26.32 9.58
C SER A 99 41.34 26.17 9.27
N SER A 100 41.69 25.49 8.17
CA SER A 100 43.08 25.34 7.72
C SER A 100 43.69 26.65 7.21
N ARG A 101 42.89 27.50 6.55
CA ARG A 101 43.32 28.83 6.09
C ARG A 101 43.46 29.83 7.24
N GLY A 102 42.55 29.80 8.23
CA GLY A 102 42.64 30.62 9.44
C GLY A 102 43.94 30.38 10.22
N SER A 103 44.36 29.11 10.34
CA SER A 103 45.61 28.73 10.99
C SER A 103 46.88 29.15 10.22
N HIS A 104 46.79 29.35 8.91
CA HIS A 104 47.93 29.81 8.08
C HIS A 104 48.13 31.32 8.13
N LEU A 105 47.04 32.09 8.30
CA LEU A 105 47.11 33.55 8.41
C LEU A 105 47.66 34.01 9.77
N GLN A 106 47.42 33.23 10.83
CA GLN A 106 47.92 33.55 12.17
C GLN A 106 49.40 33.21 12.40
N ARG A 107 50.09 32.61 11.41
CA ARG A 107 51.53 32.31 11.44
C ARG A 107 52.37 33.35 10.65
N GLN A 108 51.73 34.37 10.07
CA GLN A 108 52.43 35.44 9.34
C GLN A 108 52.49 36.77 10.12
N GLU A 109 52.04 36.78 11.38
CA GLU A 109 52.07 37.97 12.27
C GLU A 109 52.90 37.74 13.55
N GLU A 110 53.83 36.78 13.56
CA GLU A 110 54.85 36.62 14.62
C GLU A 110 56.26 36.91 14.10
#